data_AF-K1T983-F1
#
_entry.id   AF-K1T983-F1
#
_cell.length_a   1.000
_cell.length_b   1.000
_cell.length_c   1.000
_cell.angle_alpha   90.00
_cell.angle_beta   90.00
_cell.angle_gamma   90.00
#
_symmetry.space_group_name_H-M   'P 1'
#
loop_
_entity.id
_entity.type
_entity.pdbx_description
1 polymer ?
#
loop_
_entity_poly.entity_id
_entity_poly.type
_entity_poly.pdbx_seq_one_letter_code
_entity_poly.pdbx_strand_id
1 'polypeptide(L)'
;NDNICVFVVNNSVFGMTGGQMAPTTLPHQKTATSPKGKDPAKYGTLNVVDVLGKMDIAYLARGELVGPAGMNNCKKLIRKAFEHQLNGDGFSLVELLSPCPTNLNMPPVKAREHVHTEMTKYFPIGEYIDKKGGNQA
;
A
#
# COMPACT_ATOMS: atom_id res chain seq x y z
N ASN A 1 -8.87 20.40 4.21
CA ASN A 1 -8.10 19.15 4.25
C ASN A 1 -8.56 18.42 5.49
N ASP A 2 -9.42 17.40 5.35
CA ASP A 2 -10.09 16.78 6.49
C ASP A 2 -9.13 15.90 7.30
N ASN A 3 -9.26 15.92 8.62
CA ASN A 3 -8.41 15.16 9.55
C ASN A 3 -8.87 13.71 9.62
N ILE A 4 -8.56 12.94 8.57
CA ILE A 4 -8.92 11.52 8.43
C ILE A 4 -7.65 10.71 8.20
N CYS A 5 -7.53 9.58 8.92
CA CYS A 5 -6.56 8.54 8.60
C CYS A 5 -7.19 7.46 7.71
N VAL A 6 -6.53 7.15 6.59
CA VAL A 6 -6.89 6.04 5.72
C VAL A 6 -5.77 5.01 5.71
N PHE A 7 -6.14 3.75 5.92
CA PHE A 7 -5.21 2.62 5.85
C PHE A 7 -5.57 1.74 4.66
N VAL A 8 -4.66 1.62 3.69
CA VAL A 8 -4.88 0.82 2.48
C VAL A 8 -4.13 -0.49 2.62
N VAL A 9 -4.86 -1.60 2.79
CA VAL A 9 -4.26 -2.94 2.79
C VAL A 9 -4.16 -3.43 1.35
N ASN A 10 -2.97 -3.33 0.75
CA ASN A 10 -2.73 -3.67 -0.64
C ASN A 10 -2.12 -5.08 -0.74
N ASN A 11 -2.92 -6.04 -1.23
CA ASN A 11 -2.47 -7.41 -1.54
C ASN A 11 -2.32 -7.67 -3.05
N SER A 12 -2.33 -6.63 -3.88
CA SER A 12 -2.25 -6.66 -5.35
C SER A 12 -3.40 -7.33 -6.11
N VAL A 13 -4.50 -7.70 -5.45
CA VAL A 13 -5.67 -8.33 -6.08
C VAL A 13 -6.97 -7.88 -5.42
N PHE A 14 -8.13 -8.16 -6.02
CA PHE A 14 -9.39 -8.07 -5.28
C PHE A 14 -9.57 -9.32 -4.42
N GLY A 15 -9.01 -9.26 -3.21
CA GLY A 15 -8.92 -10.42 -2.33
C GLY A 15 -10.27 -10.99 -1.87
N MET A 16 -11.31 -10.16 -1.77
CA MET A 16 -12.65 -10.59 -1.33
C MET A 16 -13.48 -11.22 -2.46
N THR A 17 -13.10 -11.04 -3.72
CA THR A 17 -13.82 -11.58 -4.89
C THR A 17 -13.09 -12.75 -5.55
N GLY A 18 -12.26 -13.45 -4.78
CA GLY A 18 -11.51 -14.62 -5.26
C GLY A 18 -10.25 -14.28 -6.05
N GLY A 19 -9.68 -13.09 -5.87
CA GLY A 19 -8.39 -12.74 -6.46
C GLY A 19 -8.49 -12.26 -7.92
N GLN A 20 -9.49 -11.44 -8.23
CA GLN A 20 -9.57 -10.77 -9.54
C GLN A 20 -8.46 -9.72 -9.69
N MET A 21 -8.16 -9.36 -10.95
CA MET A 21 -7.20 -8.29 -11.26
C MET A 21 -7.64 -6.96 -10.63
N ALA A 22 -6.75 -6.36 -9.85
CA ALA A 22 -6.88 -5.04 -9.26
C ALA A 22 -6.00 -4.02 -10.02
N PRO A 23 -6.25 -2.71 -9.87
CA PRO A 23 -5.37 -1.67 -10.38
C PRO A 23 -3.91 -1.81 -9.88
N THR A 24 -3.72 -2.34 -8.67
CA THR A 24 -2.42 -2.58 -8.03
C THR A 24 -1.80 -3.93 -8.38
N THR A 25 -2.47 -4.78 -9.18
CA THR A 25 -1.88 -6.04 -9.66
C THR A 25 -0.60 -5.78 -10.44
N LEU A 26 0.46 -6.55 -10.16
CA LEU A 26 1.76 -6.37 -10.79
C LEU A 26 1.76 -6.82 -12.26
N PRO A 27 2.68 -6.30 -13.09
CA PRO A 27 2.90 -6.83 -14.43
C PRO A 27 3.11 -8.34 -14.44
N HIS A 28 2.50 -9.02 -15.41
CA HIS A 28 2.56 -10.47 -15.62
C HIS A 28 1.98 -11.33 -14.47
N GLN A 29 1.50 -10.72 -13.38
CA GLN A 29 0.87 -11.43 -12.28
C GLN A 29 -0.44 -12.08 -12.73
N LYS A 30 -0.57 -13.37 -12.47
CA LYS A 30 -1.79 -14.14 -12.76
C LYS A 30 -2.84 -13.87 -11.70
N THR A 31 -4.07 -13.70 -12.14
CA THR A 31 -5.26 -13.47 -11.31
C THR A 31 -6.44 -14.24 -11.90
N ALA A 32 -7.56 -14.31 -11.18
CA ALA A 32 -8.76 -15.02 -11.65
C ALA A 32 -9.29 -14.48 -13.00
N THR A 33 -9.16 -13.17 -13.23
CA THR A 33 -9.59 -12.50 -14.48
C THR A 33 -8.43 -12.21 -15.44
N SER A 34 -7.20 -12.63 -15.11
CA SER A 34 -6.03 -12.54 -15.99
C SER A 34 -5.18 -13.82 -15.87
N PRO A 35 -5.69 -14.97 -16.34
CA PRO A 35 -5.02 -16.26 -16.18
C PRO A 35 -3.68 -16.36 -16.92
N LYS A 36 -3.49 -15.54 -17.97
CA LYS A 36 -2.22 -15.41 -18.71
C LYS A 36 -1.26 -14.38 -18.09
N GLY A 37 -1.66 -13.73 -16.99
CA GLY A 37 -0.95 -12.61 -16.39
C GLY A 37 -1.50 -11.25 -16.86
N LYS A 38 -1.32 -10.22 -16.04
CA LYS A 38 -1.63 -8.83 -16.41
C LYS A 38 -0.69 -8.35 -17.51
N ASP A 39 -1.24 -7.92 -18.63
CA ASP A 39 -0.47 -7.35 -19.75
C ASP A 39 -0.09 -5.88 -19.43
N PRO A 40 1.21 -5.56 -19.23
CA PRO A 40 1.63 -4.20 -18.92
C PRO A 40 1.46 -3.21 -20.08
N ALA A 41 1.44 -3.68 -21.33
CA ALA A 41 1.24 -2.81 -22.49
C ALA A 41 -0.21 -2.32 -22.61
N LYS A 42 -1.15 -3.12 -22.12
CA LYS A 42 -2.58 -2.79 -22.12
C LYS A 42 -3.06 -2.18 -20.80
N TYR A 43 -2.46 -2.59 -19.68
CA TYR A 43 -2.88 -2.20 -18.34
C TYR A 43 -1.68 -1.73 -17.52
N GLY A 44 -1.69 -0.46 -17.10
CA GLY A 44 -0.72 0.07 -16.14
C GLY A 44 -0.93 -0.48 -14.72
N THR A 45 0.04 -0.26 -13.84
CA THR A 45 -0.06 -0.55 -12.41
C THR A 45 -0.22 0.75 -11.64
N LEU A 46 -1.35 0.87 -10.92
CA LEU A 46 -1.63 2.06 -10.13
C LEU A 46 -0.79 2.06 -8.87
N ASN A 47 -0.02 3.13 -8.68
CA ASN A 47 0.75 3.38 -7.48
C ASN A 47 0.09 4.54 -6.72
N VAL A 48 -0.38 4.26 -5.50
CA VAL A 48 -1.11 5.22 -4.66
C VAL A 48 -0.27 6.47 -4.39
N VAL A 49 1.04 6.29 -4.18
CA VAL A 49 1.97 7.38 -3.88
C VAL A 49 2.11 8.34 -5.07
N ASP A 50 2.15 7.83 -6.30
CA ASP A 50 2.30 8.66 -7.50
C ASP A 50 1.06 9.54 -7.75
N VAL A 51 -0.11 9.03 -7.39
CA VAL A 51 -1.40 9.74 -7.51
C VAL A 51 -1.54 10.77 -6.40
N LEU A 52 -1.31 10.35 -5.16
CA LEU A 52 -1.56 11.15 -3.96
C LEU A 52 -0.44 12.12 -3.61
N GLY A 53 0.80 11.84 -4.02
CA GLY A 53 1.97 12.66 -3.69
C GLY A 53 1.94 14.07 -4.28
N LYS A 54 1.00 14.36 -5.20
CA LYS A 54 0.76 15.69 -5.78
C LYS A 54 -0.39 16.46 -5.12
N MET A 55 -1.08 15.85 -4.17
CA MET A 55 -2.21 16.45 -3.45
C MET A 55 -1.74 17.05 -2.13
N ASP A 56 -2.55 17.95 -1.53
CA ASP A 56 -2.28 18.45 -0.18
C ASP A 56 -2.59 17.37 0.86
N ILE A 57 -1.56 16.62 1.25
CA ILE A 57 -1.63 15.51 2.20
C ILE A 57 -0.71 15.84 3.37
N ALA A 58 -1.19 15.60 4.59
CA ALA A 58 -0.41 15.79 5.80
C ALA A 58 0.63 14.69 5.96
N TYR A 59 0.20 13.44 5.78
CA TYR A 59 1.06 12.27 5.94
C TYR A 59 0.80 11.20 4.87
N LEU A 60 1.86 10.76 4.19
CA LEU A 60 1.81 9.71 3.19
C LEU A 60 2.98 8.75 3.42
N ALA A 61 2.68 7.49 3.70
CA ALA A 61 3.70 6.47 3.91
C ALA A 61 3.27 5.11 3.35
N ARG A 62 4.27 4.26 3.08
CA ARG A 62 4.09 2.85 2.74
C ARG A 62 4.94 1.95 3.62
N GLY A 63 4.33 0.90 4.16
CA GLY A 63 5.00 -0.20 4.84
C GLY A 63 4.66 -1.55 4.26
N GLU A 64 5.34 -2.59 4.76
CA GLU A 64 5.04 -3.99 4.44
C GLU A 64 4.73 -4.79 5.70
N LEU A 65 3.74 -5.66 5.62
CA LEU A 65 3.33 -6.56 6.70
C LEU A 65 4.09 -7.89 6.62
N VAL A 66 5.43 -7.80 6.51
CA VAL A 66 6.32 -8.96 6.41
C VAL A 66 7.28 -9.00 7.58
N GLY A 67 7.18 -10.06 8.38
CA GLY A 67 8.07 -10.33 9.51
C GLY A 67 7.98 -9.29 10.65
N PRO A 68 8.71 -9.51 11.76
CA PRO A 68 8.65 -8.64 12.93
C PRO A 68 9.12 -7.20 12.63
N ALA A 69 10.16 -7.05 11.82
CA ALA A 69 10.70 -5.73 11.45
C ALA A 69 9.68 -4.90 10.64
N GLY A 70 9.09 -5.48 9.59
CA GLY A 70 8.07 -4.82 8.77
C GLY A 70 6.83 -4.46 9.58
N MET A 71 6.36 -5.37 10.43
CA MET A 71 5.24 -5.10 11.35
C MET A 71 5.53 -3.97 12.33
N ASN A 72 6.73 -3.93 12.92
CA ASN A 72 7.13 -2.85 13.83
C ASN A 72 7.26 -1.51 13.10
N ASN A 73 7.75 -1.52 11.85
CA ASN A 73 7.77 -0.32 11.02
C ASN A 73 6.35 0.18 10.74
N CYS A 74 5.44 -0.70 10.30
CA CYS A 74 4.04 -0.35 10.04
C CYS A 74 3.35 0.23 11.28
N LYS A 75 3.61 -0.30 12.48
CA LYS A 75 3.09 0.27 13.73
C LYS A 75 3.53 1.73 13.94
N LYS A 76 4.80 2.04 13.64
CA LYS A 76 5.31 3.43 13.72
C LYS A 76 4.62 4.34 12.72
N LEU A 77 4.47 3.88 11.47
CA LEU A 77 3.79 4.65 10.42
C LEU A 77 2.33 4.94 10.76
N ILE A 78 1.60 3.92 11.23
CA ILE A 78 0.20 4.04 11.65
C ILE A 78 0.07 5.02 12.82
N ARG A 79 0.96 4.90 13.82
CA ARG A 79 0.97 5.83 14.96
C ARG A 79 1.16 7.27 14.50
N LYS A 80 2.13 7.51 13.62
CA LYS A 80 2.43 8.85 13.10
C LYS A 80 1.27 9.43 12.30
N ALA A 81 0.57 8.61 11.50
CA ALA A 81 -0.65 9.03 10.81
C ALA A 81 -1.74 9.50 11.80
N PHE A 82 -1.96 8.78 12.90
CA PHE A 82 -2.89 9.21 13.94
C PHE A 82 -2.42 10.48 14.66
N GLU A 83 -1.12 10.66 14.88
CA GLU A 83 -0.57 11.89 15.44
C GLU A 83 -0.90 13.10 14.54
N HIS A 84 -0.73 12.99 13.22
CA HIS A 84 -1.15 14.01 12.25
C HIS A 84 -2.65 14.32 12.33
N GLN A 85 -3.48 13.28 12.40
CA GLN A 85 -4.93 13.43 12.52
C GLN A 85 -5.32 14.17 13.81
N LEU A 86 -4.71 13.83 14.94
CA LEU A 86 -5.00 14.43 16.25
C LEU A 86 -4.51 15.88 16.34
N ASN A 87 -3.43 16.22 15.65
CA ASN A 87 -2.90 17.58 15.58
C ASN A 87 -3.68 18.50 14.62
N GLY A 88 -4.58 17.95 13.81
CA GLY A 88 -5.29 18.72 12.81
C GLY A 88 -4.46 19.03 11.57
N ASP A 89 -3.43 18.22 11.28
CA ASP A 89 -2.47 18.47 10.21
C ASP A 89 -3.09 18.25 8.80
N GLY A 90 -4.16 17.45 8.72
CA GLY A 90 -4.93 17.16 7.51
C GLY A 90 -5.03 15.66 7.19
N PHE A 91 -5.37 15.36 5.93
CA PHE A 91 -5.55 13.99 5.44
C PHE A 91 -4.26 13.18 5.54
N SER A 92 -4.37 11.95 6.04
CA SER A 92 -3.26 11.04 6.23
C SER A 92 -3.56 9.68 5.61
N LEU A 93 -2.60 9.10 4.88
CA LEU A 93 -2.73 7.77 4.30
C LEU A 93 -1.49 6.90 4.54
N VAL A 94 -1.72 5.67 5.00
CA VAL A 94 -0.68 4.64 5.08
C VAL A 94 -1.07 3.44 4.25
N GLU A 95 -0.27 3.14 3.23
CA GLU A 95 -0.41 1.92 2.45
C GLU A 95 0.39 0.77 3.09
N LEU A 96 -0.25 -0.38 3.27
CA LEU A 96 0.29 -1.56 3.91
C LEU A 96 0.30 -2.70 2.90
N LEU A 97 1.48 -3.04 2.37
CA LEU A 97 1.63 -4.19 1.50
C LEU A 97 1.42 -5.47 2.31
N SER A 98 0.50 -6.32 1.87
CA SER A 98 0.07 -7.49 2.64
C SER A 98 0.16 -8.78 1.84
N PRO A 99 0.66 -9.88 2.45
CA PRO A 99 0.66 -11.19 1.78
C PRO A 99 -0.76 -11.75 1.71
N CYS A 100 -1.12 -12.35 0.57
CA CYS A 100 -2.41 -13.03 0.38
C CYS A 100 -2.22 -14.42 -0.23
N PRO A 101 -1.77 -15.41 0.56
CA PRO A 101 -1.39 -16.73 0.04
C PRO A 101 -2.51 -17.42 -0.75
N THR A 102 -3.76 -17.28 -0.28
CA THR A 102 -4.94 -17.89 -0.91
C THR A 102 -5.16 -17.38 -2.34
N ASN A 103 -5.24 -16.06 -2.52
CA ASN A 103 -5.57 -15.47 -3.83
C ASN A 103 -4.37 -15.39 -4.78
N LEU A 104 -3.15 -15.34 -4.24
CA LEU A 104 -1.93 -15.44 -5.03
C LEU A 104 -1.58 -16.89 -5.39
N ASN A 105 -2.30 -17.87 -4.85
CA ASN A 105 -2.02 -19.30 -4.98
C ASN A 105 -0.56 -19.65 -4.63
N MET A 106 -0.08 -19.08 -3.52
CA MET A 106 1.29 -19.27 -3.04
C MET A 106 1.28 -19.82 -1.62
N PRO A 107 2.25 -20.68 -1.25
CA PRO A 107 2.49 -21.02 0.15
C PRO A 107 2.72 -19.75 1.00
N PRO A 108 2.28 -19.72 2.27
CA PRO A 108 2.40 -18.53 3.13
C PRO A 108 3.81 -17.94 3.24
N VAL A 109 4.85 -18.77 3.20
CA VAL A 109 6.26 -18.31 3.20
C VAL A 109 6.59 -17.58 1.90
N LYS A 110 6.22 -18.16 0.76
CA LYS A 110 6.45 -17.56 -0.57
C LYS A 110 5.65 -16.28 -0.77
N ALA A 111 4.43 -16.20 -0.25
CA ALA A 111 3.62 -14.98 -0.32
C ALA A 111 4.28 -13.81 0.44
N ARG A 112 4.89 -14.09 1.60
CA ARG A 112 5.65 -13.09 2.35
C ARG A 112 6.90 -12.65 1.60
N GLU A 113 7.65 -13.60 1.05
CA GLU A 113 8.82 -13.32 0.21
C GLU A 113 8.43 -12.47 -1.01
N HIS A 114 7.36 -12.83 -1.71
CA HIS A 114 6.85 -12.10 -2.87
C HIS A 114 6.51 -10.64 -2.55
N VAL A 115 5.92 -10.36 -1.38
CA VAL A 115 5.70 -8.97 -0.94
C VAL A 115 7.05 -8.26 -0.81
N HIS A 116 7.99 -8.85 -0.06
CA HIS A 116 9.26 -8.24 0.28
C HIS A 116 10.19 -8.05 -0.92
N THR A 117 10.15 -8.94 -1.91
CA THR A 117 11.09 -8.95 -3.04
C THR A 117 10.50 -8.45 -4.35
N GLU A 118 9.21 -8.73 -4.62
CA GLU A 118 8.59 -8.37 -5.89
C GLU A 118 7.66 -7.16 -5.76
N MET A 119 6.77 -7.14 -4.77
CA MET A 119 5.84 -6.02 -4.61
C MET A 119 6.57 -4.73 -4.26
N THR A 120 7.60 -4.77 -3.41
CA THR A 120 8.39 -3.58 -3.04
C THR A 120 9.14 -2.94 -4.21
N LYS A 121 9.44 -3.68 -5.29
CA LYS A 121 10.04 -3.11 -6.51
C LYS A 121 9.10 -2.13 -7.22
N TYR A 122 7.80 -2.45 -7.24
CA TYR A 122 6.77 -1.61 -7.83
C TYR A 122 6.18 -0.62 -6.83
N PHE A 123 6.21 -1.00 -5.55
CA PHE A 123 5.68 -0.23 -4.45
C PHE A 123 6.77 -0.04 -3.38
N PRO A 124 7.77 0.84 -3.60
CA PRO A 124 8.83 1.07 -2.63
C PRO A 124 8.27 1.41 -1.25
N ILE A 125 8.86 0.88 -0.18
CA ILE A 125 8.48 1.25 1.19
C ILE A 125 9.15 2.58 1.57
N GLY A 126 8.50 3.36 2.42
CA GLY A 126 9.07 4.63 2.87
C GLY A 126 8.02 5.62 3.38
N GLU A 127 8.52 6.69 3.98
CA GLU A 127 7.75 7.89 4.28
C GLU A 127 7.96 8.88 3.12
N TYR A 128 6.86 9.32 2.52
CA TYR A 128 6.86 10.15 1.32
C TYR A 128 6.51 11.61 1.63
N ILE A 129 5.54 11.81 2.53
CA ILE A 129 5.11 13.13 2.98
C ILE A 129 4.95 13.09 4.50
N ASP A 130 5.53 14.09 5.16
CA ASP A 130 5.41 14.34 6.60
C ASP A 130 5.35 15.85 6.83
N LYS A 131 4.19 16.44 6.53
CA LYS A 131 3.92 17.87 6.66
C LYS A 131 3.21 18.10 7.98
N LYS A 132 3.97 18.51 9.00
CA LYS A 132 3.38 19.01 10.24
C LYS A 132 2.66 20.32 9.95
N GLY A 133 1.45 20.48 10.49
CA GLY A 133 0.70 21.72 10.42
C GLY A 133 1.50 22.83 11.09
N GLY A 134 2.09 23.71 10.28
CA GLY A 134 2.54 25.00 10.78
C GLY A 134 1.30 25.81 11.12
N ASN A 135 1.10 26.08 12.42
CA ASN A 135 0.14 27.03 13.00
C ASN A 135 -1.06 27.33 12.10
N GLN A 136 -2.11 26.51 12.21
CA GLN A 136 -3.44 27.00 11.83
C GLN A 136 -4.02 27.71 13.04
N ALA A 137 -4.33 29.00 12.83
CA ALA A 137 -4.80 29.98 13.78
C ALA A 137 -6.04 29.56 14.59
#